data_AF-A0A382R8T6-F1
#
_entry.id   AF-A0A382R8T6-F1
#
_cell.length_a   1.000
_cell.length_b   1.000
_cell.length_c   1.000
_cell.angle_alpha   90.00
_cell.angle_beta   90.00
_cell.angle_gamma   90.00
#
_symmetry.space_group_name_H-M   'P 1'
#
loop_
_entity.id
_entity.type
_entity.pdbx_description
1 polymer ?
#
loop_
_entity_poly.entity_id
_entity_poly.type
_entity_poly.pdbx_seq_one_letter_code
_entity_poly.pdbx_strand_id
1 'polypeptide(L)'
;IPTELGTFEVACAEFCGTGHWAMRGEITVDEAADFETWLSQHPTFVEVMNESSEGKGKQIVQSLGCVACHSDTGAYGIGPTWRDSFGNQRNFVNGEPINIDEAYIKESILNPSTKIAAGFASVMPAYNLSDDELNAIVEYMKNLSAE
;
A
#
# COMPACT_ATOMS: atom_id res chain seq x y z
N ILE A 1 21.10 3.89 26.90
CA ILE A 1 22.17 3.78 25.88
C ILE A 1 22.93 2.51 26.22
N PRO A 2 23.15 1.59 25.27
CA PRO A 2 23.98 0.41 25.51
C PRO A 2 25.35 0.81 26.06
N THR A 3 25.86 0.06 27.04
CA THR A 3 27.13 0.37 27.73
C THR A 3 28.24 -0.63 27.48
N GLU A 4 27.92 -1.76 26.86
CA GLU A 4 28.86 -2.85 26.59
C GLU A 4 28.71 -3.29 25.13
N LEU A 5 29.84 -3.41 24.43
CA LEU A 5 29.90 -3.91 23.06
C LEU A 5 29.78 -5.44 23.04
N GLY A 6 29.22 -5.97 21.95
CA GLY A 6 29.14 -7.41 21.72
C GLY A 6 27.76 -7.88 21.25
N THR A 7 27.63 -9.18 21.08
CA THR A 7 26.36 -9.83 20.70
C THR A 7 25.74 -10.48 21.92
N PHE A 8 24.48 -10.13 22.18
CA PHE A 8 23.71 -10.55 23.33
C PHE A 8 22.47 -11.31 22.87
N GLU A 9 22.22 -12.46 23.47
CA GLU A 9 20.99 -13.21 23.22
C GLU A 9 19.80 -12.53 23.92
N VAL A 10 18.70 -12.40 23.20
CA VAL A 10 17.41 -11.93 23.71
C VAL A 10 16.44 -13.09 23.68
N ALA A 11 15.79 -13.36 24.81
CA ALA A 11 14.72 -14.35 24.89
C ALA A 11 13.39 -13.67 25.22
N CYS A 12 12.30 -14.15 24.61
CA CYS A 12 10.96 -13.74 24.98
C CYS A 12 10.63 -14.20 26.42
N ALA A 13 10.13 -13.27 27.23
CA ALA A 13 9.84 -13.52 28.65
C ALA A 13 8.35 -13.74 28.95
N GLU A 14 7.52 -13.95 27.93
CA GLU A 14 6.07 -14.17 28.08
C GLU A 14 5.61 -15.34 27.22
N PHE A 15 4.79 -16.21 27.82
CA PHE A 15 4.32 -17.41 27.14
C PHE A 15 3.27 -17.03 26.08
N CYS A 16 3.62 -17.20 24.81
CA CYS A 16 2.78 -16.86 23.66
C CYS A 16 2.34 -18.08 22.83
N GLY A 17 2.79 -19.30 23.18
CA GLY A 17 2.44 -20.53 22.46
C GLY A 17 3.52 -21.61 22.53
N THR A 18 3.32 -22.70 21.79
CA THR A 18 4.21 -23.88 21.80
C THR A 18 5.62 -23.60 21.26
N GLY A 19 5.78 -22.56 20.45
CA GLY A 19 7.08 -22.07 19.98
C GLY A 19 7.85 -21.19 20.97
N HIS A 20 7.29 -20.92 22.16
CA HIS A 20 7.85 -19.96 23.11
C HIS A 20 9.32 -20.22 23.46
N TRP A 21 9.72 -21.49 23.61
CA TRP A 21 11.11 -21.88 23.93
C TRP A 21 12.14 -21.45 22.86
N ALA A 22 11.70 -21.27 21.61
CA ALA A 22 12.52 -20.93 20.46
C ALA A 22 12.41 -19.43 20.08
N MET A 23 11.57 -18.65 20.76
CA MET A 23 11.40 -17.23 20.48
C MET A 23 12.56 -16.42 21.06
N ARG A 24 13.71 -16.56 20.40
CA ARG A 24 15.00 -15.96 20.74
C ARG A 24 15.49 -15.10 19.57
N GLY A 25 16.34 -14.13 19.86
CA GLY A 25 17.00 -13.28 18.88
C GLY A 25 18.35 -12.84 19.40
N GLU A 26 19.07 -12.06 18.60
CA GLU A 26 20.36 -11.49 18.96
C GLU A 26 20.32 -9.97 18.82
N ILE A 27 20.97 -9.28 19.75
CA ILE A 27 21.26 -7.84 19.65
C ILE A 27 22.78 -7.70 19.57
N THR A 28 23.27 -7.09 18.51
CA THR A 28 24.67 -6.65 18.41
C THR A 28 24.76 -5.19 18.79
N VAL A 29 25.63 -4.88 19.75
CA VAL A 29 25.98 -3.53 20.15
C VAL A 29 27.35 -3.21 19.59
N ASP A 30 27.38 -2.31 18.60
CA ASP A 30 28.59 -1.83 17.93
C ASP A 30 28.92 -0.39 18.34
N GLU A 31 30.13 0.03 17.98
CA GLU A 31 30.52 1.44 18.03
C GLU A 31 29.63 2.27 17.09
N ALA A 32 29.36 3.52 17.47
CA ALA A 32 28.42 4.36 16.71
C ALA A 32 28.83 4.54 15.24
N ALA A 33 30.12 4.67 14.94
CA ALA A 33 30.62 4.81 13.58
C ALA A 33 30.41 3.55 12.72
N ASP A 34 30.56 2.37 13.33
CA ASP A 34 30.38 1.08 12.65
C ASP A 34 28.89 0.83 12.39
N PHE A 35 28.03 1.19 13.37
CA PHE A 35 26.58 1.12 13.21
C PHE A 35 26.08 2.03 12.09
N GLU A 36 26.51 3.30 12.03
CA GLU A 36 26.11 4.22 10.94
C GLU A 36 26.59 3.72 9.57
N THR A 37 27.79 3.13 9.51
CA THR A 37 28.31 2.51 8.28
C THR A 37 27.42 1.34 7.84
N TRP A 38 27.07 0.44 8.77
CA TRP A 38 26.16 -0.66 8.51
C TRP A 38 24.77 -0.18 8.07
N LEU A 39 24.23 0.85 8.75
CA LEU A 39 22.92 1.42 8.47
C LEU A 39 22.85 1.99 7.05
N SER A 40 23.90 2.68 6.61
CA SER A 40 23.97 3.28 5.26
C SER A 40 23.97 2.26 4.10
N GLN A 41 24.23 0.99 4.39
CA GLN A 41 24.23 -0.10 3.39
C GLN A 41 22.85 -0.75 3.25
N HIS A 42 21.93 -0.46 4.16
CA HIS A 42 20.60 -1.04 4.16
C HIS A 42 19.61 -0.02 3.60
N PRO A 43 18.72 -0.43 2.67
CA PRO A 43 17.69 0.44 2.18
C PRO A 43 16.72 0.78 3.32
N THR A 44 16.28 2.04 3.35
CA THR A 44 15.19 2.47 4.21
C THR A 44 13.90 1.75 3.82
N PHE A 45 12.95 1.69 4.77
CA PHE A 45 11.62 1.15 4.47
C PHE A 45 10.99 1.80 3.24
N VAL A 46 11.14 3.11 3.07
CA VAL A 46 10.61 3.84 1.90
C VAL A 46 11.28 3.41 0.60
N GLU A 47 12.59 3.17 0.60
CA GLU A 47 13.33 2.71 -0.58
C GLU A 47 12.92 1.30 -0.98
N VAL A 48 12.87 0.34 -0.04
CA VAL A 48 12.40 -1.03 -0.33
C VAL A 48 10.97 -1.04 -0.87
N MET A 49 10.11 -0.18 -0.33
CA MET A 49 8.71 -0.11 -0.74
C MET A 49 8.53 0.57 -2.11
N ASN A 50 9.38 1.54 -2.45
CA ASN A 50 9.41 2.15 -3.79
C ASN A 50 10.03 1.23 -4.85
N GLU A 51 10.92 0.30 -4.46
CA GLU A 51 11.50 -0.71 -5.35
C GLU A 51 10.56 -1.91 -5.60
N SER A 52 9.51 -2.09 -4.79
CA SER A 52 8.51 -3.14 -5.05
C SER A 52 7.80 -2.88 -6.38
N SER A 53 7.52 -3.94 -7.15
CA SER A 53 6.84 -3.87 -8.46
C SER A 53 5.45 -3.22 -8.42
N GLU A 54 4.92 -3.01 -7.22
CA GLU A 54 3.59 -2.45 -6.96
C GLU A 54 3.65 -0.99 -6.45
N GLY A 55 4.84 -0.51 -6.01
CA GLY A 55 5.20 0.89 -5.79
C GLY A 55 4.45 1.64 -4.67
N LYS A 56 4.78 2.94 -4.54
CA LYS A 56 4.19 3.91 -3.60
C LYS A 56 2.64 3.92 -3.61
N GLY A 57 2.04 3.67 -4.78
CA GLY A 57 0.58 3.62 -4.93
C GLY A 57 -0.08 2.52 -4.10
N LYS A 58 0.48 1.30 -4.13
CA LYS A 58 -0.03 0.17 -3.32
C LYS A 58 0.01 0.47 -1.83
N GLN A 59 1.07 1.11 -1.35
CA GLN A 59 1.20 1.49 0.05
C GLN A 59 0.11 2.49 0.48
N ILE A 60 -0.14 3.51 -0.34
CA ILE A 60 -1.15 4.53 -0.03
C ILE A 60 -2.52 3.88 0.09
N VAL A 61 -2.90 3.05 -0.89
CA VAL A 61 -4.23 2.41 -0.88
C VAL A 61 -4.40 1.39 0.25
N GLN A 62 -3.33 0.74 0.70
CA GLN A 62 -3.35 -0.14 1.88
C GLN A 62 -3.49 0.67 3.17
N SER A 63 -2.69 1.73 3.31
CA SER A 63 -2.62 2.54 4.54
C SER A 63 -3.89 3.36 4.77
N LEU A 64 -4.53 3.81 3.69
CA LEU A 64 -5.82 4.51 3.74
C LEU A 64 -7.03 3.55 3.78
N GLY A 65 -6.80 2.24 3.72
CA GLY A 65 -7.87 1.24 3.80
C GLY A 65 -8.72 1.09 2.54
N CYS A 66 -8.30 1.63 1.40
CA CYS A 66 -9.01 1.52 0.13
C CYS A 66 -9.24 0.05 -0.28
N VAL A 67 -8.28 -0.83 0.06
CA VAL A 67 -8.33 -2.28 -0.20
C VAL A 67 -9.45 -3.03 0.53
N ALA A 68 -10.11 -2.39 1.51
CA ALA A 68 -11.27 -2.96 2.17
C ALA A 68 -12.53 -2.93 1.27
N CYS A 69 -12.58 -2.00 0.30
CA CYS A 69 -13.69 -1.86 -0.62
C CYS A 69 -13.34 -2.29 -2.05
N HIS A 70 -12.11 -2.05 -2.48
CA HIS A 70 -11.63 -2.33 -3.82
C HIS A 70 -10.61 -3.47 -3.81
N SER A 71 -10.70 -4.40 -4.75
CA SER A 71 -9.72 -5.48 -4.90
C SER A 71 -8.73 -5.19 -6.03
N ASP A 72 -7.54 -5.75 -5.89
CA ASP A 72 -6.51 -5.89 -6.92
C ASP A 72 -6.51 -7.31 -7.56
N THR A 73 -7.42 -8.19 -7.13
CA THR A 73 -7.52 -9.59 -7.57
C THR A 73 -8.54 -9.82 -8.67
N GLY A 74 -9.35 -8.81 -9.02
CA GLY A 74 -10.47 -8.94 -9.97
C GLY A 74 -11.81 -9.23 -9.29
N ALA A 75 -11.83 -9.57 -8.00
CA ALA A 75 -13.07 -9.83 -7.27
C ALA A 75 -13.86 -8.52 -7.01
N TYR A 76 -15.16 -8.52 -7.24
CA TYR A 76 -16.01 -7.39 -6.86
C TYR A 76 -16.27 -7.39 -5.35
N GLY A 77 -16.15 -6.22 -4.72
CA GLY A 77 -16.41 -6.01 -3.30
C GLY A 77 -17.49 -4.95 -3.08
N ILE A 78 -17.31 -4.12 -2.04
CA ILE A 78 -18.14 -2.93 -1.80
C ILE A 78 -17.96 -1.92 -2.94
N GLY A 79 -16.76 -1.86 -3.51
CA GLY A 79 -16.42 -1.09 -4.69
C GLY A 79 -15.99 -1.98 -5.87
N PRO A 80 -15.83 -1.38 -7.05
CA PRO A 80 -15.31 -2.06 -8.23
C PRO A 80 -13.87 -2.53 -8.03
N THR A 81 -13.47 -3.60 -8.72
CA THR A 81 -12.06 -4.02 -8.83
C THR A 81 -11.21 -2.94 -9.52
N TRP A 82 -9.92 -2.91 -9.21
CA TRP A 82 -8.90 -2.15 -9.95
C TRP A 82 -8.19 -2.99 -11.01
N ARG A 83 -8.14 -4.32 -10.81
CA ARG A 83 -7.54 -5.23 -11.79
C ARG A 83 -8.24 -5.07 -13.15
N ASP A 84 -7.43 -4.94 -14.20
CA ASP A 84 -7.88 -4.78 -15.58
C ASP A 84 -8.90 -3.65 -15.77
N SER A 85 -8.84 -2.60 -14.94
CA SER A 85 -9.79 -1.49 -15.05
C SER A 85 -9.21 -0.31 -15.82
N PHE A 86 -7.91 -0.03 -15.70
CA PHE A 86 -7.32 1.13 -16.36
C PHE A 86 -7.40 0.99 -17.89
N GLY A 87 -7.88 2.03 -18.57
CA GLY A 87 -8.08 2.06 -20.02
C GLY A 87 -9.34 1.36 -20.51
N ASN A 88 -9.99 0.52 -19.70
CA ASN A 88 -11.22 -0.17 -20.07
C ASN A 88 -12.46 0.72 -19.88
N GLN A 89 -13.52 0.43 -20.63
CA GLN A 89 -14.80 1.12 -20.47
C GLN A 89 -15.56 0.65 -19.24
N ARG A 90 -16.20 1.61 -18.56
CA ARG A 90 -17.11 1.34 -17.44
C ARG A 90 -18.43 2.03 -17.64
N ASN A 91 -19.51 1.36 -17.22
CA ASN A 91 -20.84 1.95 -17.14
C ASN A 91 -21.04 2.67 -15.81
N PHE A 92 -21.82 3.75 -15.82
CA PHE A 92 -22.11 4.57 -14.65
C PHE A 92 -23.61 4.54 -14.34
N VAL A 93 -23.97 4.82 -13.07
CA VAL A 93 -25.39 4.90 -12.67
C VAL A 93 -26.14 5.91 -13.53
N ASN A 94 -25.49 7.05 -13.84
CA ASN A 94 -26.00 8.08 -14.73
C ASN A 94 -24.86 8.53 -15.65
N GLY A 95 -25.00 8.36 -16.97
CA GLY A 95 -24.03 8.83 -17.95
C GLY A 95 -23.63 7.78 -18.97
N GLU A 96 -22.96 8.24 -20.02
CA GLU A 96 -22.40 7.36 -21.05
C GLU A 96 -21.20 6.57 -20.50
N PRO A 97 -20.92 5.39 -21.08
CA PRO A 97 -19.71 4.65 -20.76
C PRO A 97 -18.47 5.49 -21.09
N ILE A 98 -17.55 5.60 -20.14
CA ILE A 98 -16.25 6.26 -20.35
C ILE A 98 -15.12 5.27 -20.08
N ASN A 99 -13.98 5.54 -20.70
CA ASN A 99 -12.74 4.84 -20.36
C ASN A 99 -12.29 5.27 -18.96
N ILE A 100 -11.82 4.30 -18.17
CA ILE A 100 -11.21 4.58 -16.87
C ILE A 100 -9.78 5.09 -17.12
N ASP A 101 -9.66 6.42 -17.21
CA ASP A 101 -8.38 7.10 -17.37
C ASP A 101 -7.89 7.74 -16.07
N GLU A 102 -6.73 8.38 -16.14
CA GLU A 102 -6.10 9.05 -15.01
C GLU A 102 -6.97 10.18 -14.43
N ALA A 103 -7.65 10.95 -15.28
CA ALA A 103 -8.50 12.05 -14.84
C ALA A 103 -9.70 11.51 -14.05
N TYR A 104 -10.33 10.45 -14.53
CA TYR A 104 -11.42 9.78 -13.83
C TYR A 104 -10.98 9.19 -12.48
N ILE A 105 -9.80 8.55 -12.41
CA ILE A 105 -9.31 7.98 -11.14
C ILE A 105 -9.10 9.08 -10.10
N LYS A 106 -8.43 10.17 -10.49
CA LYS A 106 -8.21 11.34 -9.61
C LYS A 106 -9.52 11.97 -9.17
N GLU A 107 -10.46 12.17 -10.10
CA GLU A 107 -11.80 12.68 -9.79
C GLU A 107 -12.57 11.76 -8.84
N SER A 108 -12.46 10.44 -9.01
CA SER A 108 -13.15 9.47 -8.15
C SER A 108 -12.62 9.49 -6.72
N ILE A 109 -11.33 9.80 -6.52
CA ILE A 109 -10.72 9.89 -5.18
C ILE A 109 -11.10 11.21 -4.50
N LEU A 110 -11.04 12.32 -5.25
CA LEU A 110 -11.31 13.67 -4.73
C LEU A 110 -12.81 13.95 -4.57
N ASN A 111 -13.63 13.45 -5.51
CA ASN A 111 -15.07 13.70 -5.65
C ASN A 111 -15.83 12.41 -6.03
N PRO A 112 -15.88 11.39 -5.16
CA PRO A 112 -16.40 10.05 -5.46
C PRO A 112 -17.89 10.00 -5.86
N SER A 113 -18.69 10.98 -5.43
CA SER A 113 -20.13 11.03 -5.76
C SER A 113 -20.42 11.56 -7.16
N THR A 114 -19.43 12.07 -7.90
CA THR A 114 -19.63 12.67 -9.24
C THR A 114 -19.97 11.62 -10.29
N LYS A 115 -19.25 10.49 -10.32
CA LYS A 115 -19.42 9.42 -11.32
C LYS A 115 -19.40 8.05 -10.64
N ILE A 116 -20.59 7.60 -10.23
CA ILE A 116 -20.74 6.32 -9.51
C ILE A 116 -20.78 5.17 -10.51
N ALA A 117 -19.89 4.20 -10.34
CA ALA A 117 -19.85 2.97 -11.14
C ALA A 117 -21.19 2.21 -11.05
N ALA A 118 -21.71 1.75 -12.20
CA ALA A 118 -22.94 0.99 -12.24
C ALA A 118 -22.84 -0.29 -11.40
N GLY A 119 -23.87 -0.58 -10.61
CA GLY A 119 -23.89 -1.73 -9.68
C GLY A 119 -23.30 -1.47 -8.30
N PHE A 120 -22.78 -0.27 -8.03
CA PHE A 120 -22.21 0.10 -6.73
C PHE A 120 -22.97 1.26 -6.07
N ALA A 121 -22.96 1.28 -4.73
CA ALA A 121 -23.56 2.35 -3.94
C ALA A 121 -22.62 3.55 -3.80
N SER A 122 -23.17 4.75 -3.58
CA SER A 122 -22.38 5.96 -3.28
C SER A 122 -21.89 5.94 -1.82
N VAL A 123 -20.93 5.07 -1.53
CA VAL A 123 -20.37 4.88 -0.17
C VAL A 123 -18.88 5.19 -0.08
N MET A 124 -18.21 5.44 -1.21
CA MET A 124 -16.80 5.80 -1.24
C MET A 124 -16.60 7.19 -0.61
N PRO A 125 -15.79 7.33 0.45
CA PRO A 125 -15.49 8.63 1.05
C PRO A 125 -14.51 9.42 0.16
N ALA A 126 -14.58 10.74 0.25
CA ALA A 126 -13.64 11.62 -0.43
C ALA A 126 -12.30 11.66 0.32
N TYR A 127 -11.19 11.58 -0.41
CA TYR A 127 -9.84 11.70 0.14
C TYR A 127 -9.16 12.94 -0.43
N ASN A 128 -8.59 13.76 0.44
CA ASN A 128 -7.80 14.92 0.04
C ASN A 128 -6.32 14.55 -0.01
N LEU A 129 -5.87 14.06 -1.17
CA LEU A 129 -4.49 13.62 -1.40
C LEU A 129 -3.71 14.64 -2.23
N SER A 130 -2.39 14.65 -2.08
CA SER A 130 -1.51 15.44 -2.95
C SER A 130 -1.44 14.86 -4.36
N ASP A 131 -1.02 15.68 -5.33
CA ASP A 131 -0.87 15.24 -6.72
C ASP A 131 0.12 14.06 -6.85
N ASP A 132 1.19 14.05 -6.07
CA ASP A 132 2.18 12.96 -6.08
C ASP A 132 1.60 11.65 -5.55
N GLU A 133 0.72 11.70 -4.56
CA GLU A 133 0.03 10.51 -4.03
C GLU A 133 -1.00 10.00 -5.03
N LEU A 134 -1.77 10.91 -5.64
CA LEU A 134 -2.72 10.57 -6.69
C LEU A 134 -2.03 9.93 -7.90
N ASN A 135 -0.91 10.49 -8.35
CA ASN A 135 -0.11 9.94 -9.44
C ASN A 135 0.39 8.53 -9.13
N ALA A 136 0.88 8.31 -7.90
CA ALA A 136 1.34 7.00 -7.46
C ALA A 136 0.21 5.95 -7.47
N ILE A 137 -1.00 6.31 -7.02
CA ILE A 137 -2.17 5.41 -7.07
C ILE A 137 -2.55 5.08 -8.51
N VAL A 138 -2.55 6.08 -9.40
CA VAL A 138 -2.85 5.87 -10.83
C VAL A 138 -1.83 4.92 -11.47
N GLU A 139 -0.55 5.09 -11.17
CA GLU A 139 0.51 4.21 -11.66
C GLU A 139 0.33 2.76 -11.18
N TYR A 140 -0.02 2.58 -9.91
CA TYR A 140 -0.36 1.26 -9.39
C TYR A 140 -1.54 0.62 -10.13
N MET A 141 -2.63 1.37 -10.38
CA MET A 141 -3.77 0.88 -11.16
C MET A 141 -3.42 0.56 -12.62
N LYS A 142 -2.49 1.31 -13.24
CA LYS A 142 -1.96 1.01 -14.58
C LYS A 142 -1.21 -0.32 -14.58
N ASN A 143 -0.34 -0.56 -13.60
CA ASN A 143 0.41 -1.81 -13.48
C ASN A 143 -0.50 -3.02 -13.31
N LEU A 144 -1.58 -2.90 -12.52
CA LEU A 144 -2.60 -3.95 -12.35
C LEU A 144 -3.41 -4.28 -13.63
N SER A 145 -3.29 -3.46 -14.68
CA SER A 145 -4.00 -3.65 -15.96
C SER A 145 -3.04 -3.98 -17.11
N ALA A 146 -1.74 -4.06 -16.85
CA ALA A 146 -0.70 -4.36 -17.83
C ALA A 146 -0.24 -5.83 -17.81
N GLU A 147 -0.80 -6.67 -16.91
CA GLU A 147 -0.49 -8.09 -16.73
C GLU A 147 -1.57 -9.04 -17.26
#